data_AF-Q8XW66-F1
#
_entry.id   AF-Q8XW66-F1
#
_cell.length_a   1.000
_cell.length_b   1.000
_cell.length_c   1.000
_cell.angle_alpha   90.00
_cell.angle_beta   90.00
_cell.angle_gamma   90.00
#
_symmetry.space_group_name_H-M   'P 1'
#
loop_
_entity.id
_entity.type
_entity.pdbx_description
1 polymer ?
#
loop_
_entity_poly.entity_id
_entity_poly.type
_entity_poly.pdbx_seq_one_letter_code
_entity_poly.pdbx_strand_id
1 'polypeptide(L)'
;MTERPLSCFYGNPHLRIPTEPGNRIRVFPASDNSASVLPFFCGCDGLHIRASTRMHRYGSTVLCFGTRAHPRIVGFVRRLPMTLPLVTADERARLLAHGAALAAGQRLDPLPVVRLFTPDAHVTWLLVSLDPADGDTAYGLIDLGIGLPSLGTVKLSDLAGIVGPRKLPVRRDRYFQAAHLLSEYVRLAQENGAITD
;
A
#
# COMPACT_ATOMS: atom_id res chain seq x y z
N MET A 1 58.51 14.77 -23.18
CA MET A 1 57.14 15.22 -23.47
C MET A 1 56.21 14.12 -22.93
N THR A 2 56.01 13.91 -21.64
CA THR A 2 55.68 14.80 -20.50
C THR A 2 54.51 15.72 -20.81
N GLU A 3 53.32 15.40 -20.28
CA GLU A 3 52.64 16.15 -19.20
C GLU A 3 51.33 15.43 -18.79
N ARG A 4 51.22 15.09 -17.49
CA ARG A 4 49.94 15.07 -16.74
C ARG A 4 49.59 16.53 -16.39
N PRO A 5 48.34 16.86 -16.03
CA PRO A 5 48.15 17.30 -14.63
C PRO A 5 46.80 16.86 -13.98
N LEU A 6 46.85 16.43 -12.71
CA LEU A 6 46.32 17.11 -11.49
C LEU A 6 44.79 16.99 -11.33
N SER A 7 44.23 16.11 -10.50
CA SER A 7 44.21 16.09 -9.02
C SER A 7 43.88 17.44 -8.37
N CYS A 8 42.61 17.63 -7.99
CA CYS A 8 42.21 18.55 -6.93
C CYS A 8 41.69 17.73 -5.74
N PHE A 9 42.61 17.44 -4.83
CA PHE A 9 42.30 17.24 -3.42
C PHE A 9 42.14 18.61 -2.77
N TYR A 10 41.08 18.81 -2.00
CA TYR A 10 41.11 19.63 -0.80
C TYR A 10 40.26 18.92 0.25
N GLY A 11 40.92 18.30 1.24
CA GLY A 11 40.32 18.03 2.56
C GLY A 11 40.05 19.37 3.27
N ASN A 12 39.40 19.50 4.41
CA ASN A 12 39.24 18.69 5.63
C ASN A 12 38.40 19.62 6.58
N PRO A 13 38.30 19.47 7.91
CA PRO A 13 37.98 18.35 8.81
C PRO A 13 36.77 18.72 9.74
N HIS A 14 36.41 17.81 10.67
CA HIS A 14 35.61 18.04 11.89
C HIS A 14 34.11 18.34 11.77
N LEU A 15 33.30 17.29 11.95
CA LEU A 15 32.21 17.34 12.93
C LEU A 15 32.02 15.96 13.55
N ARG A 16 32.30 15.89 14.86
CA ARG A 16 32.12 14.75 15.74
C ARG A 16 30.64 14.38 15.78
N ILE A 17 30.29 13.12 15.50
CA ILE A 17 29.00 12.55 15.88
C ILE A 17 29.15 12.01 17.32
N PRO A 18 28.31 12.44 18.28
CA PRO A 18 28.28 11.86 19.61
C PRO A 18 27.76 10.42 19.59
N THR A 19 28.50 9.55 20.25
CA THR A 19 28.04 8.29 20.84
C THR A 19 26.99 8.57 21.91
N GLU A 20 25.81 7.94 21.81
CA GLU A 20 25.21 7.13 22.89
C GLU A 20 24.01 6.31 22.33
N PRO A 21 23.74 5.10 22.86
CA PRO A 21 22.78 4.15 22.31
C PRO A 21 21.44 4.19 23.06
N GLY A 22 20.33 4.31 22.34
CA GLY A 22 19.01 4.41 22.98
C GLY A 22 17.84 4.00 22.10
N ASN A 23 17.74 2.72 21.74
CA ASN A 23 16.53 1.93 21.98
C ASN A 23 16.70 0.49 21.48
N ARG A 24 16.86 -0.43 22.43
CA ARG A 24 16.57 -1.86 22.23
C ARG A 24 15.06 -2.04 22.35
N ILE A 25 14.40 -2.48 21.29
CA ILE A 25 13.14 -3.22 21.43
C ILE A 25 13.38 -4.62 20.89
N ARG A 26 13.34 -5.58 21.81
CA ARG A 26 13.43 -7.02 21.54
C ARG A 26 12.09 -7.49 20.99
N VAL A 27 12.15 -8.43 20.06
CA VAL A 27 11.00 -9.19 19.54
C VAL A 27 11.02 -10.61 20.15
N PHE A 28 9.83 -11.24 20.13
CA PHE A 28 9.46 -12.66 20.28
C PHE A 28 8.90 -13.10 21.66
N PRO A 29 8.00 -14.10 21.71
CA PRO A 29 6.91 -14.46 20.79
C PRO A 29 5.56 -14.73 21.52
N ALA A 30 4.56 -15.15 20.74
CA ALA A 30 3.15 -15.36 21.05
C ALA A 30 2.81 -16.31 22.22
N SER A 31 1.61 -16.14 22.77
CA SER A 31 0.82 -17.24 23.33
C SER A 31 -0.67 -16.91 23.20
N ASP A 32 -1.42 -17.92 22.79
CA ASP A 32 -2.84 -17.94 22.45
C ASP A 32 -3.75 -17.28 23.50
N ASN A 33 -4.89 -16.71 23.07
CA ASN A 33 -6.15 -17.45 23.07
C ASN A 33 -7.32 -16.51 22.69
N SER A 34 -8.03 -16.89 21.65
CA SER A 34 -9.50 -16.88 21.55
C SER A 34 -10.32 -15.58 21.66
N ALA A 35 -11.29 -15.54 20.73
CA ALA A 35 -12.67 -15.07 20.91
C ALA A 35 -12.94 -13.57 20.75
N SER A 36 -13.12 -13.19 19.48
CA SER A 36 -14.38 -12.67 18.92
C SER A 36 -15.15 -11.50 19.58
N VAL A 37 -15.57 -10.62 18.66
CA VAL A 37 -16.77 -9.77 18.60
C VAL A 37 -16.62 -8.28 19.01
N LEU A 38 -16.83 -7.43 18.00
CA LEU A 38 -17.24 -6.01 17.99
C LEU A 38 -18.58 -5.77 18.75
N PRO A 39 -19.19 -4.57 18.77
CA PRO A 39 -18.69 -3.20 18.79
C PRO A 39 -19.21 -2.45 20.05
N PHE A 40 -18.54 -1.35 20.42
CA PHE A 40 -19.06 -0.40 21.41
C PHE A 40 -20.14 0.48 20.77
N PHE A 41 -21.39 0.33 21.22
CA PHE A 41 -22.50 1.21 20.86
C PHE A 41 -22.53 2.45 21.76
N CYS A 42 -22.92 3.56 21.12
CA CYS A 42 -23.25 4.86 21.67
C CYS A 42 -24.26 4.78 22.83
N GLY A 43 -24.03 5.60 23.87
CA GLY A 43 -24.91 5.72 25.03
C GLY A 43 -26.22 6.44 24.68
N CYS A 44 -27.31 5.84 25.12
CA CYS A 44 -28.58 6.51 25.37
C CYS A 44 -29.15 5.98 26.69
N ASP A 45 -29.82 6.89 27.38
CA ASP A 45 -30.23 6.88 28.78
C ASP A 45 -31.12 5.72 29.26
N GLY A 46 -30.98 5.44 30.55
CA GLY A 46 -32.10 5.16 31.44
C GLY A 46 -32.76 3.80 31.29
N LEU A 47 -32.16 2.75 31.87
CA LEU A 47 -32.93 1.56 32.26
C LEU A 47 -32.43 1.01 33.60
N HIS A 48 -33.24 1.22 34.65
CA HIS A 48 -33.07 0.56 35.95
C HIS A 48 -33.28 -0.95 35.79
N ILE A 49 -32.22 -1.74 35.95
CA ILE A 49 -32.34 -3.19 36.06
C ILE A 49 -32.19 -3.57 37.54
N ARG A 50 -33.32 -3.97 38.13
CA ARG A 50 -33.42 -4.59 39.45
C ARG A 50 -32.76 -5.98 39.36
N ALA A 51 -31.75 -6.23 40.18
CA ALA A 51 -31.13 -7.54 40.30
C ALA A 51 -32.14 -8.56 40.85
N SER A 52 -32.22 -9.73 40.22
CA SER A 52 -32.74 -10.94 40.84
C SER A 52 -32.01 -12.14 40.26
N THR A 53 -31.29 -12.82 41.14
CA THR A 53 -30.56 -14.05 40.85
C THR A 53 -31.52 -15.23 40.84
N ARG A 54 -31.56 -15.98 39.75
CA ARG A 54 -32.06 -17.36 39.78
C ARG A 54 -31.35 -18.20 38.72
N MET A 55 -30.42 -19.03 39.16
CA MET A 55 -29.89 -20.13 38.37
C MET A 55 -30.96 -21.23 38.28
N HIS A 56 -31.28 -21.69 37.07
CA HIS A 56 -31.32 -23.13 36.78
C HIS A 56 -31.47 -23.45 35.27
N ARG A 57 -30.68 -24.46 34.86
CA ARG A 57 -30.91 -25.51 33.85
C ARG A 57 -31.48 -25.16 32.47
N TYR A 58 -30.65 -25.45 31.47
CA TYR A 58 -30.99 -26.18 30.22
C TYR A 58 -32.44 -26.04 29.73
N GLY A 59 -32.61 -25.26 28.66
CA GLY A 59 -33.84 -25.21 27.89
C GLY A 59 -33.62 -24.37 26.64
N SER A 60 -33.61 -25.02 25.48
CA SER A 60 -33.62 -24.37 24.17
C SER A 60 -34.90 -23.55 24.03
N THR A 61 -34.77 -22.28 23.67
CA THR A 61 -35.90 -21.48 23.20
C THR A 61 -35.50 -20.80 21.90
N VAL A 62 -36.15 -21.25 20.83
CA VAL A 62 -36.22 -20.59 19.54
C VAL A 62 -36.81 -19.19 19.75
N LEU A 63 -36.04 -18.15 19.46
CA LEU A 63 -36.57 -16.79 19.40
C LEU A 63 -37.03 -16.51 17.96
N CYS A 64 -38.34 -16.66 17.74
CA CYS A 64 -39.00 -16.12 16.56
C CYS A 64 -39.05 -14.59 16.69
N PHE A 65 -38.14 -13.88 16.02
CA PHE A 65 -38.29 -12.44 15.86
C PHE A 65 -39.33 -12.15 14.79
N GLY A 66 -40.52 -11.75 15.25
CA GLY A 66 -41.57 -11.20 14.41
C GLY A 66 -41.06 -9.96 13.67
N THR A 67 -41.17 -10.00 12.35
CA THR A 67 -40.89 -8.89 11.46
C THR A 67 -41.83 -7.71 11.72
N ARG A 68 -41.28 -6.53 12.03
CA ARG A 68 -41.94 -5.26 11.70
C ARG A 68 -41.00 -4.41 10.85
N ALA A 69 -41.27 -4.46 9.55
CA ALA A 69 -40.65 -3.63 8.53
C ALA A 69 -40.84 -2.14 8.86
N HIS A 70 -39.74 -1.42 8.97
CA HIS A 70 -39.71 0.03 8.81
C HIS A 70 -38.83 0.32 7.60
N PRO A 71 -39.41 0.62 6.42
CA PRO A 71 -38.63 0.87 5.22
C PRO A 71 -38.21 2.33 5.23
N ARG A 72 -37.08 2.64 5.87
CA ARG A 72 -36.33 3.86 5.58
C ARG A 72 -34.84 3.55 5.53
N ILE A 73 -34.47 2.70 4.57
CA ILE A 73 -33.11 2.65 4.07
C ILE A 73 -32.91 3.97 3.32
N VAL A 74 -32.40 4.99 4.02
CA VAL A 74 -31.68 6.07 3.36
C VAL A 74 -30.43 5.39 2.81
N GLY A 75 -30.48 5.01 1.54
CA GLY A 75 -29.33 4.48 0.83
C GLY A 75 -28.22 5.51 0.95
N PHE A 76 -27.24 5.23 1.81
CA PHE A 76 -25.97 5.94 1.82
C PHE A 76 -25.27 5.56 0.51
N VAL A 77 -25.66 6.24 -0.57
CA VAL A 77 -24.87 6.24 -1.79
C VAL A 77 -23.61 6.97 -1.41
N ARG A 78 -22.60 6.20 -0.97
CA ARG A 78 -21.24 6.67 -0.83
C ARG A 78 -20.88 7.22 -2.21
N ARG A 79 -20.97 8.55 -2.36
CA ARG A 79 -20.49 9.27 -3.52
C ARG A 79 -18.98 9.14 -3.46
N LEU A 80 -18.47 8.00 -3.92
CA LEU A 80 -17.06 7.83 -4.21
C LEU A 80 -16.74 8.99 -5.16
N PRO A 81 -15.78 9.86 -4.81
CA PRO A 81 -15.36 10.90 -5.74
C PRO A 81 -15.08 10.24 -7.08
N MET A 82 -15.38 10.93 -8.19
CA MET A 82 -14.95 10.50 -9.51
C MET A 82 -13.42 10.66 -9.62
N THR A 83 -12.67 9.98 -8.75
CA THR A 83 -11.26 9.69 -8.91
C THR A 83 -11.17 8.84 -10.16
N LEU A 84 -10.72 9.47 -11.25
CA LEU A 84 -10.30 8.75 -12.44
C LEU A 84 -9.35 7.64 -12.00
N PRO A 85 -9.63 6.39 -12.37
CA PRO A 85 -8.82 5.28 -11.93
C PRO A 85 -7.39 5.47 -12.46
N LEU A 86 -6.40 5.28 -11.57
CA LEU A 86 -4.97 5.39 -11.90
C LEU A 86 -4.53 4.39 -12.97
N VAL A 87 -5.31 3.31 -13.15
CA VAL A 87 -5.10 2.26 -14.14
C VAL A 87 -6.37 2.06 -14.96
N THR A 88 -6.23 1.80 -16.25
CA THR A 88 -7.33 1.41 -17.14
C THR A 88 -7.80 -0.02 -16.85
N ALA A 89 -8.97 -0.39 -17.36
CA ALA A 89 -9.50 -1.75 -17.23
C ALA A 89 -8.55 -2.81 -17.85
N ASP A 90 -7.99 -2.50 -19.01
CA ASP A 90 -7.07 -3.40 -19.72
C ASP A 90 -5.71 -3.55 -19.01
N GLU A 91 -5.17 -2.45 -18.46
CA GLU A 91 -3.97 -2.49 -17.62
C GLU A 91 -4.24 -3.30 -16.34
N ARG A 92 -5.38 -3.07 -15.68
CA ARG A 92 -5.79 -3.81 -14.49
C ARG A 92 -5.92 -5.30 -14.77
N ALA A 93 -6.53 -5.71 -15.88
CA ALA A 93 -6.65 -7.11 -16.26
C ALA A 93 -5.28 -7.78 -16.43
N ARG A 94 -4.34 -7.09 -17.10
CA ARG A 94 -2.95 -7.59 -17.26
C ARG A 94 -2.21 -7.71 -15.94
N LEU A 95 -2.31 -6.69 -15.07
CA LEU A 95 -1.71 -6.70 -13.74
C LEU A 95 -2.27 -7.84 -12.86
N LEU A 96 -3.58 -8.08 -12.92
CA LEU A 96 -4.22 -9.20 -12.20
C LEU A 96 -3.79 -10.57 -12.74
N ALA A 97 -3.61 -10.71 -14.06
CA ALA A 97 -3.10 -11.94 -14.64
C ALA A 97 -1.67 -12.25 -14.16
N HIS A 98 -0.79 -11.25 -14.12
CA HIS A 98 0.54 -11.40 -13.53
C HIS A 98 0.46 -11.76 -12.03
N GLY A 99 -0.43 -11.11 -11.28
CA GLY A 99 -0.63 -11.39 -9.86
C GLY A 99 -1.12 -12.82 -9.59
N ALA A 100 -2.08 -13.29 -10.37
CA ALA A 100 -2.59 -14.67 -10.29
C ALA A 100 -1.49 -15.70 -10.59
N ALA A 101 -0.65 -15.44 -11.59
CA ALA A 101 0.46 -16.33 -11.92
C ALA A 101 1.54 -16.36 -10.82
N LEU A 102 1.87 -15.21 -10.22
CA LEU A 102 2.78 -15.12 -9.08
C LEU A 102 2.21 -15.86 -7.85
N ALA A 103 0.91 -15.69 -7.57
CA ALA A 103 0.22 -16.40 -6.48
C ALA A 103 0.19 -17.92 -6.68
N ALA A 104 0.17 -18.38 -7.94
CA ALA A 104 0.30 -19.79 -8.31
C ALA A 104 1.75 -20.32 -8.21
N GLY A 105 2.70 -19.50 -7.72
CA GLY A 105 4.11 -19.88 -7.53
C GLY A 105 4.96 -19.80 -8.79
N GLN A 106 4.45 -19.20 -9.88
CA GLN A 106 5.26 -18.98 -11.07
C GLN A 106 6.27 -17.86 -10.82
N ARG A 107 7.55 -18.13 -11.05
CA ARG A 107 8.59 -17.11 -10.98
C ARG A 107 8.63 -16.36 -12.30
N LEU A 108 7.91 -15.26 -12.38
CA LEU A 108 7.81 -14.42 -13.56
C LEU A 108 8.76 -13.22 -13.47
N ASP A 109 9.30 -12.83 -14.62
CA ASP A 109 9.93 -11.53 -14.84
C ASP A 109 9.17 -10.79 -15.94
N PRO A 110 7.94 -10.32 -15.64
CA PRO A 110 7.07 -9.74 -16.65
C PRO A 110 7.54 -8.33 -17.04
N LEU A 111 7.14 -7.90 -18.23
CA LEU A 111 7.23 -6.50 -18.62
C LEU A 111 6.32 -5.65 -17.73
N PRO A 112 6.81 -4.51 -17.22
CA PRO A 112 5.97 -3.54 -16.54
C PRO A 112 4.77 -3.09 -17.39
N VAL A 113 3.62 -2.97 -16.75
CA VAL A 113 2.36 -2.67 -17.45
C VAL A 113 2.04 -1.18 -17.38
N VAL A 114 2.32 -0.55 -16.23
CA VAL A 114 1.93 0.83 -15.96
C VAL A 114 3.05 1.58 -15.28
N ARG A 115 3.30 2.80 -15.75
CA ARG A 115 4.10 3.80 -15.05
C ARG A 115 3.18 4.88 -14.46
N LEU A 116 3.27 5.06 -13.15
CA LEU A 116 2.65 6.15 -12.41
C LEU A 116 3.73 7.09 -11.90
N PHE A 117 3.45 8.38 -11.86
CA PHE A 117 4.41 9.35 -11.35
C PHE A 117 3.72 10.58 -10.77
N THR A 118 4.44 11.28 -9.89
CA THR A 118 4.02 12.55 -9.31
C THR A 118 4.75 13.69 -10.02
N PRO A 119 4.08 14.53 -10.84
CA PRO A 119 4.74 15.51 -11.72
C PRO A 119 5.62 16.57 -11.01
N ASP A 120 5.47 16.71 -9.70
CA ASP A 120 6.12 17.70 -8.86
C ASP A 120 6.92 17.10 -7.70
N ALA A 121 7.08 15.77 -7.62
CA ALA A 121 7.80 15.13 -6.52
C ALA A 121 8.92 14.18 -6.96
N HIS A 122 9.17 13.99 -8.27
CA HIS A 122 10.15 13.01 -8.79
C HIS A 122 9.92 11.57 -8.27
N VAL A 123 8.69 11.27 -7.84
CA VAL A 123 8.30 9.95 -7.36
C VAL A 123 7.68 9.19 -8.52
N THR A 124 8.16 7.97 -8.75
CA THR A 124 7.74 7.10 -9.85
C THR A 124 7.45 5.69 -9.33
N TRP A 125 6.37 5.10 -9.80
CA TRP A 125 6.00 3.71 -9.55
C TRP A 125 5.83 2.99 -10.88
N LEU A 126 6.52 1.86 -11.01
CA LEU A 126 6.50 1.01 -12.19
C LEU A 126 5.88 -0.33 -11.81
N LEU A 127 4.62 -0.52 -12.20
CA LEU A 127 3.78 -1.61 -11.70
C LEU A 127 3.83 -2.83 -12.63
N VAL A 128 3.97 -4.01 -12.02
CA VAL A 128 4.03 -5.30 -12.75
C VAL A 128 2.87 -6.23 -12.43
N SER A 129 2.31 -6.18 -11.22
CA SER A 129 1.19 -7.04 -10.84
C SER A 129 0.28 -6.38 -9.81
N LEU A 130 -0.94 -6.90 -9.71
CA LEU A 130 -1.90 -6.59 -8.66
C LEU A 130 -2.26 -7.87 -7.91
N ASP A 131 -2.39 -7.80 -6.59
CA ASP A 131 -2.88 -8.90 -5.77
C ASP A 131 -4.31 -9.26 -6.20
N PRO A 132 -4.56 -10.51 -6.64
CA PRO A 132 -5.90 -10.94 -7.06
C PRO A 132 -6.91 -11.00 -5.90
N ALA A 133 -6.46 -11.02 -4.63
CA ALA A 133 -7.34 -11.09 -3.47
C ALA A 133 -8.06 -9.76 -3.19
N ASP A 134 -7.36 -8.63 -3.33
CA ASP A 134 -7.91 -7.30 -3.08
C ASP A 134 -8.07 -6.44 -4.35
N GLY A 135 -7.34 -6.75 -5.42
CA GLY A 135 -7.32 -5.97 -6.65
C GLY A 135 -6.81 -4.54 -6.48
N ASP A 136 -6.08 -4.24 -5.41
CA ASP A 136 -5.66 -2.89 -5.05
C ASP A 136 -4.18 -2.82 -4.65
N THR A 137 -3.67 -3.87 -4.01
CA THR A 137 -2.24 -3.99 -3.68
C THR A 137 -1.45 -4.31 -4.94
N ALA A 138 -0.72 -3.32 -5.45
CA ALA A 138 0.18 -3.46 -6.58
C ALA A 138 1.59 -3.84 -6.12
N TYR A 139 2.29 -4.63 -6.93
CA TYR A 139 3.72 -4.91 -6.78
C TYR A 139 4.49 -4.31 -7.95
N GLY A 140 5.67 -3.77 -7.68
CA GLY A 140 6.46 -3.07 -8.68
C GLY A 140 7.75 -2.47 -8.17
N LEU A 141 8.44 -1.77 -9.08
CA LEU A 141 9.62 -0.96 -8.78
C LEU A 141 9.17 0.43 -8.35
N ILE A 142 9.67 0.89 -7.21
CA ILE A 142 9.28 2.13 -6.55
C ILE A 142 10.51 3.01 -6.42
N ASP A 143 10.40 4.23 -6.94
CA ASP A 143 11.40 5.28 -6.81
C ASP A 143 10.77 6.48 -6.13
N LEU A 144 11.24 6.80 -4.92
CA LEU A 144 10.74 7.92 -4.14
C LEU A 144 11.49 9.24 -4.43
N GLY A 145 12.38 9.26 -5.42
CA GLY A 145 13.18 10.43 -5.76
C GLY A 145 14.31 10.72 -4.77
N ILE A 146 14.71 9.72 -3.95
CA ILE A 146 15.76 9.84 -2.92
C ILE A 146 17.06 9.10 -3.28
N GLY A 147 17.20 8.61 -4.52
CA GLY A 147 18.40 7.90 -4.96
C GLY A 147 18.39 6.39 -4.68
N LEU A 148 17.28 5.84 -4.19
CA LEU A 148 17.21 4.44 -3.73
C LEU A 148 15.95 3.72 -4.25
N PRO A 149 15.89 3.43 -5.56
CA PRO A 149 14.78 2.69 -6.14
C PRO A 149 14.80 1.23 -5.66
N SER A 150 13.62 0.71 -5.32
CA SER A 150 13.47 -0.63 -4.72
C SER A 150 12.19 -1.33 -5.16
N LEU A 151 12.21 -2.66 -5.14
CA LEU A 151 10.99 -3.46 -5.35
C LEU A 151 10.14 -3.41 -4.08
N GLY A 152 8.83 -3.23 -4.25
CA GLY A 152 7.90 -3.17 -3.13
C GLY A 152 6.45 -3.32 -3.55
N THR A 153 5.57 -3.28 -2.55
CA THR A 153 4.12 -3.26 -2.74
C THR A 153 3.54 -1.91 -2.35
N VAL A 154 2.48 -1.50 -3.04
CA VAL A 154 1.78 -0.24 -2.79
C VAL A 154 0.32 -0.35 -3.21
N LYS A 155 -0.60 0.23 -2.45
CA LYS A 155 -2.02 0.22 -2.81
C LYS A 155 -2.35 1.33 -3.80
N LEU A 156 -3.13 1.01 -4.84
CA LEU A 156 -3.61 2.02 -5.78
C LEU A 156 -4.51 3.05 -5.08
N SER A 157 -5.29 2.63 -4.07
CA SER A 157 -6.04 3.55 -3.22
C SER A 157 -5.17 4.57 -2.52
N ASP A 158 -3.99 4.15 -2.03
CA ASP A 158 -3.07 5.02 -1.31
C ASP A 158 -2.39 5.98 -2.29
N LEU A 159 -1.96 5.48 -3.46
CA LEU A 159 -1.43 6.32 -4.53
C LEU A 159 -2.43 7.37 -5.01
N ALA A 160 -3.73 7.06 -5.04
CA ALA A 160 -4.76 8.02 -5.45
C ALA A 160 -4.92 9.19 -4.46
N GLY A 161 -4.51 9.00 -3.20
CA GLY A 161 -4.49 10.04 -2.17
C GLY A 161 -3.20 10.86 -2.14
N ILE A 162 -2.13 10.43 -2.82
CA ILE A 162 -0.86 11.14 -2.86
C ILE A 162 -0.98 12.39 -3.73
N VAL A 163 -0.55 13.51 -3.17
CA VAL A 163 -0.43 14.80 -3.83
C VAL A 163 0.96 15.35 -3.57
N GLY A 164 1.63 15.80 -4.63
CA GLY A 164 2.96 16.38 -4.50
C GLY A 164 2.95 17.80 -3.93
N PRO A 165 4.14 18.39 -3.75
CA PRO A 165 4.33 19.69 -3.09
C PRO A 165 3.55 20.85 -3.70
N ARG A 166 3.30 20.82 -5.02
CA ARG A 166 2.53 21.82 -5.77
C ARG A 166 1.06 21.42 -5.93
N LYS A 167 0.57 20.49 -5.10
CA LYS A 167 -0.79 19.95 -5.13
C LYS A 167 -1.14 19.23 -6.44
N LEU A 168 -0.14 18.70 -7.14
CA LEU A 168 -0.40 17.87 -8.32
C LEU A 168 -0.58 16.40 -7.88
N PRO A 169 -1.68 15.74 -8.28
CA PRO A 169 -1.91 14.36 -7.93
C PRO A 169 -1.01 13.43 -8.76
N VAL A 170 -0.91 12.18 -8.32
CA VAL A 170 -0.31 11.10 -9.11
C VAL A 170 -1.00 11.00 -10.47
N ARG A 171 -0.21 10.80 -11.52
CA ARG A 171 -0.68 10.65 -12.90
C ARG A 171 -0.18 9.33 -13.49
N ARG A 172 -1.02 8.76 -14.35
CA ARG A 172 -0.63 7.67 -15.25
C ARG A 172 0.10 8.23 -16.45
N ASP A 173 1.24 7.64 -16.78
CA ASP A 173 1.88 7.86 -18.06
C ASP A 173 1.13 7.11 -19.17
N ARG A 174 0.60 7.86 -20.13
CA ARG A 174 -0.20 7.30 -21.23
C ARG A 174 0.67 6.80 -22.38
N TYR A 175 1.92 7.23 -22.45
CA TYR A 175 2.85 6.91 -23.53
C TYR A 175 3.87 5.86 -23.09
N PHE A 176 3.81 5.42 -21.83
CA PHE A 176 4.68 4.40 -21.31
C PHE A 176 4.54 3.09 -22.10
N GLN A 177 5.67 2.60 -22.60
CA GLN A 177 5.81 1.28 -23.21
C GLN A 177 7.05 0.64 -22.61
N ALA A 178 6.87 -0.52 -21.95
CA ALA A 178 8.00 -1.22 -21.37
C ALA A 178 8.94 -1.74 -22.46
N ALA A 179 10.20 -1.30 -22.40
CA ALA A 179 11.27 -1.77 -23.28
C ALA A 179 12.05 -2.95 -22.67
N HIS A 180 12.02 -3.07 -21.34
CA HIS A 180 12.84 -4.01 -20.57
C HIS A 180 12.00 -4.84 -19.60
N LEU A 181 12.54 -6.00 -19.20
CA LEU A 181 11.95 -6.81 -18.14
C LEU A 181 12.11 -6.10 -16.78
N LEU A 182 11.30 -6.50 -15.79
CA LEU A 182 11.35 -5.90 -14.46
C LEU A 182 12.76 -6.01 -13.85
N SER A 183 13.41 -7.17 -13.95
CA SER A 183 14.76 -7.37 -13.41
C SER A 183 15.79 -6.40 -13.99
N GLU A 184 15.66 -6.07 -15.27
CA GLU A 184 16.56 -5.14 -15.95
C GLU A 184 16.27 -3.68 -15.55
N TYR A 185 14.98 -3.30 -15.45
CA TYR A 185 14.61 -2.00 -14.88
C TYR A 185 15.13 -1.83 -13.45
N VAL A 186 15.08 -2.87 -12.62
CA VAL A 186 15.61 -2.85 -11.25
C VAL A 186 17.11 -2.60 -11.26
N ARG A 187 17.86 -3.35 -12.07
CA ARG A 187 19.31 -3.21 -12.20
C ARG A 187 19.69 -1.80 -12.65
N LEU A 188 19.08 -1.31 -13.72
CA LEU A 188 19.34 0.03 -14.28
C LEU A 188 18.97 1.13 -13.28
N ALA A 189 17.84 0.99 -12.58
CA ALA A 189 17.44 1.98 -11.60
C ALA A 189 18.40 2.03 -10.42
N GLN A 190 18.89 0.89 -9.94
CA GLN A 190 19.89 0.83 -8.87
C GLN A 190 21.23 1.42 -9.30
N GLU A 191 21.66 1.20 -10.53
CA GLU A 191 22.89 1.76 -11.09
C GLU A 191 22.81 3.29 -11.24
N ASN A 192 21.65 3.79 -11.70
CA ASN A 192 21.44 5.22 -11.94
C ASN A 192 20.95 5.98 -10.70
N GLY A 193 20.50 5.27 -9.66
CA GLY A 193 19.83 5.83 -8.48
C GLY A 193 18.39 6.30 -8.74
N ALA A 194 17.85 6.11 -9.95
CA ALA A 194 16.50 6.52 -10.32
C ALA A 194 15.95 5.68 -11.47
N ILE A 195 14.62 5.58 -11.57
CA ILE A 195 13.96 4.97 -12.74
C ILE A 195 14.17 5.89 -13.95
N THR A 196 14.76 5.34 -15.01
CA THR A 196 15.04 6.03 -16.27
C THR A 196 13.99 5.66 -17.32
N ASP A 197 13.77 6.56 -18.29
CA ASP A 197 12.94 6.31 -19.48
C ASP A 197 13.70 5.54 -20.55
#